data_AF-A0A6C0HY54-F1
#
_entry.id   AF-A0A6C0HY54-F1
#
_cell.length_a   1.000
_cell.length_b   1.000
_cell.length_c   1.000
_cell.angle_alpha   90.00
_cell.angle_beta   90.00
_cell.angle_gamma   90.00
#
_symmetry.space_group_name_H-M   'P 1'
#
loop_
_entity.id
_entity.type
_entity.pdbx_description
1 polymer ?
#
loop_
_entity_poly.entity_id
_entity_poly.type
_entity_poly.pdbx_seq_one_letter_code
_entity_poly.pdbx_strand_id
1 'polypeptide(L)'
;MNNIHNDFPANMKDGRVYSNWQPTAVINEQLRRKENIQTNWNYRAYLQSNAMSIMDYNKTEACLQSGCPSTYGRMPKYVEGDLKQGYLSRQEMQKKTYGFQTLL
;
A
#
# COMPACT_ATOMS: atom_id res chain seq x y z
N MET A 1 2.29 -15.78 22.88
CA MET A 1 1.84 -16.23 21.54
C MET A 1 0.52 -16.94 21.72
N ASN A 2 -0.49 -16.63 20.90
CA ASN A 2 -1.83 -17.22 21.00
C ASN A 2 -2.04 -18.13 19.80
N ASN A 3 -1.86 -19.44 19.97
CA ASN A 3 -2.08 -20.43 18.91
C ASN A 3 -3.11 -21.47 19.40
N ILE A 4 -4.34 -21.39 18.88
CA ILE A 4 -5.43 -22.32 19.19
C ILE A 4 -5.51 -23.51 18.22
N HIS A 5 -4.75 -23.46 17.11
CA HIS A 5 -4.72 -24.51 16.10
C HIS A 5 -3.28 -25.04 15.93
N ASN A 6 -3.02 -26.27 16.40
CA ASN A 6 -1.68 -26.85 16.44
C ASN A 6 -1.11 -27.17 15.04
N ASP A 7 -1.97 -27.32 14.04
CA ASP A 7 -1.58 -27.68 12.66
C ASP A 7 -1.19 -26.45 11.81
N PHE A 8 -1.39 -25.25 12.35
CA PHE A 8 -1.12 -24.00 11.64
C PHE A 8 -0.03 -23.19 12.35
N PRO A 9 0.76 -22.40 11.59
CA PRO A 9 1.78 -21.55 12.18
C PRO A 9 1.14 -20.56 13.16
N ALA A 10 1.80 -20.37 14.31
CA ALA A 10 1.28 -19.51 15.37
C ALA A 10 1.01 -18.09 14.87
N ASN A 11 -0.17 -17.54 15.18
CA ASN A 11 -0.51 -16.16 14.85
C ASN A 11 0.31 -15.20 15.73
N MET A 12 1.34 -14.60 15.13
CA MET A 12 2.23 -13.64 15.79
C MET A 12 1.74 -12.21 15.54
N LYS A 13 1.74 -11.37 16.59
CA LYS A 13 1.35 -9.95 16.53
C LYS A 13 2.15 -9.13 15.51
N ASP A 14 3.36 -9.58 15.18
CA ASP A 14 4.26 -8.99 14.19
C ASP A 14 3.69 -9.04 12.76
N GLY A 15 2.79 -9.98 12.45
CA GLY A 15 2.13 -10.05 11.15
C GLY A 15 2.96 -10.73 10.04
N ARG A 16 4.13 -11.29 10.35
CA ARG A 16 4.96 -12.07 9.39
C ARG A 16 4.23 -13.19 8.66
N VAL A 17 3.18 -13.76 9.26
CA VAL A 17 2.37 -14.82 8.64
C VAL A 17 1.61 -14.30 7.40
N TYR A 18 1.32 -13.00 7.35
CA TYR A 18 0.55 -12.36 6.27
C TYR A 18 1.41 -11.41 5.43
N SER A 19 2.74 -11.45 5.59
CA SER A 19 3.67 -10.54 4.93
C SER A 19 4.77 -11.31 4.23
N ASN A 20 5.05 -10.94 2.98
CA ASN A 20 6.19 -11.47 2.22
C ASN A 20 7.52 -10.83 2.64
N TRP A 21 7.52 -10.00 3.69
CA TRP A 21 8.67 -9.26 4.16
C TRP A 21 9.85 -10.20 4.47
N GLN A 22 10.96 -9.99 3.75
CA GLN A 22 12.22 -10.68 3.99
C GLN A 22 13.16 -9.79 4.80
N PRO A 23 13.94 -10.35 5.74
CA PRO A 23 14.93 -9.56 6.47
C PRO A 23 15.97 -8.94 5.52
N THR A 24 16.34 -7.67 5.75
CA THR A 24 17.31 -6.93 4.93
C THR A 24 18.67 -7.65 4.81
N ALA A 25 19.08 -8.38 5.84
CA ALA A 25 20.32 -9.17 5.82
C ALA A 25 20.33 -10.24 4.71
N VAL A 26 19.20 -10.92 4.51
CA VAL A 26 19.04 -11.96 3.48
C VAL A 26 19.07 -11.33 2.09
N ILE A 27 18.37 -10.21 1.91
CA ILE A 27 18.35 -9.46 0.64
C ILE A 27 19.76 -8.98 0.27
N ASN A 28 20.49 -8.43 1.24
CA ASN A 28 21.86 -7.95 1.02
C ASN A 28 22.82 -9.08 0.63
N GLU A 29 22.69 -10.24 1.27
CA GLU A 29 23.51 -11.41 0.93
C GLU A 29 23.20 -11.92 -0.48
N GLN A 30 21.92 -12.01 -0.83
CA GLN A 30 21.49 -12.39 -2.18
C GLN A 30 21.99 -11.40 -3.24
N LEU A 31 21.90 -10.10 -2.98
CA LEU A 31 22.40 -9.04 -3.86
C LEU A 31 23.92 -9.20 -4.08
N ARG A 32 24.67 -9.42 -3.01
CA ARG A 32 26.12 -9.65 -3.09
C ARG A 32 26.46 -10.89 -3.91
N ARG A 33 25.71 -11.99 -3.75
CA ARG A 33 25.91 -13.22 -4.51
C ARG A 33 25.55 -13.03 -5.99
N LYS A 34 24.42 -12.37 -6.29
CA LYS A 34 23.92 -12.11 -7.65
C LYS A 34 24.86 -11.22 -8.45
N GLU A 35 25.36 -10.15 -7.83
CA GLU A 35 26.25 -9.17 -8.47
C GLU A 35 27.73 -9.50 -8.28
N ASN A 36 28.04 -10.71 -7.75
CA ASN A 36 29.40 -11.19 -7.49
C ASN A 36 30.29 -10.20 -6.70
N ILE A 37 29.70 -9.54 -5.69
CA ILE A 37 30.36 -8.52 -4.88
C ILE A 37 31.12 -9.18 -3.73
N GLN A 38 32.44 -9.23 -3.86
CA GLN A 38 33.32 -9.90 -2.90
C GLN A 38 33.77 -8.99 -1.75
N THR A 39 33.95 -7.69 -2.01
CA THR A 39 34.49 -6.74 -1.01
C THR A 39 33.44 -5.74 -0.52
N ASN A 40 33.62 -5.28 0.73
CA ASN A 40 32.75 -4.24 1.32
C ASN A 40 32.84 -2.90 0.57
N TRP A 41 33.99 -2.61 -0.04
CA TRP A 41 34.15 -1.39 -0.83
C TRP A 41 33.34 -1.46 -2.12
N ASN A 42 33.42 -2.58 -2.85
CA ASN A 42 32.62 -2.82 -4.05
C ASN A 42 31.11 -2.76 -3.73
N TYR A 43 30.71 -3.28 -2.57
CA TYR A 43 29.32 -3.20 -2.12
C TYR A 43 28.84 -1.76 -1.95
N ARG A 44 29.64 -0.91 -1.28
CA ARG A 44 29.30 0.52 -1.11
C ARG A 44 29.27 1.25 -2.44
N ALA A 45 30.23 0.99 -3.33
CA ALA A 45 30.28 1.57 -4.67
C ALA A 45 29.06 1.15 -5.52
N TYR A 46 28.64 -0.12 -5.43
CA TYR A 46 27.43 -0.61 -6.08
C TYR A 46 26.18 0.10 -5.56
N LEU A 47 26.04 0.23 -4.24
CA LEU A 47 24.90 0.93 -3.64
C LEU A 47 24.85 2.41 -4.04
N GLN A 48 26.00 3.08 -4.11
CA GLN A 48 26.07 4.48 -4.53
C GLN A 48 25.70 4.66 -6.01
N SER A 49 26.22 3.79 -6.88
CA SER A 49 25.94 3.85 -8.32
C SER A 49 24.49 3.45 -8.66
N ASN A 50 23.88 2.55 -7.90
CA ASN A 50 22.52 2.05 -8.14
C ASN A 50 21.47 2.63 -7.19
N ALA A 51 21.83 3.62 -6.36
CA ALA A 51 20.97 4.15 -5.30
C ALA A 51 19.58 4.55 -5.79
N MET A 52 19.52 5.28 -6.92
CA MET A 52 18.25 5.75 -7.49
C MET A 52 17.35 4.59 -7.93
N SER A 53 17.92 3.59 -8.60
CA SER A 53 17.17 2.41 -9.05
C SER A 53 16.65 1.59 -7.87
N ILE A 54 17.46 1.44 -6.81
CA ILE A 54 17.08 0.70 -5.61
C ILE A 54 15.94 1.43 -4.88
N MET A 55 16.03 2.77 -4.78
CA MET A 55 14.97 3.57 -4.16
C MET A 55 13.65 3.49 -4.93
N ASP A 56 13.70 3.57 -6.26
CA ASP A 56 12.50 3.49 -7.10
C ASP A 56 11.84 2.11 -7.06
N TYR A 57 12.65 1.05 -7.10
CA TYR A 57 12.19 -0.32 -6.91
C TYR A 57 11.51 -0.50 -5.55
N ASN A 58 12.19 -0.12 -4.45
CA ASN A 58 11.65 -0.27 -3.09
C ASN A 58 10.36 0.53 -2.91
N LYS A 59 10.27 1.72 -3.50
CA LYS A 59 9.05 2.53 -3.49
C LYS A 59 7.90 1.83 -4.21
N THR A 60 8.16 1.25 -5.37
CA THR A 60 7.16 0.54 -6.17
C THR A 60 6.66 -0.70 -5.45
N GLU A 61 7.58 -1.52 -4.92
CA GLU A 61 7.24 -2.72 -4.14
C GLU A 61 6.45 -2.38 -2.87
N ALA A 62 6.84 -1.31 -2.16
CA ALA A 62 6.10 -0.85 -0.99
C ALA A 62 4.69 -0.38 -1.36
N CYS A 63 4.51 0.32 -2.49
CA CYS A 63 3.20 0.72 -3.00
C CYS A 63 2.35 -0.51 -3.34
N LEU A 64 2.89 -1.48 -4.09
CA LEU A 64 2.20 -2.71 -4.44
C LEU A 64 1.75 -3.49 -3.20
N GLN A 65 2.64 -3.65 -2.22
CA GLN A 65 2.35 -4.37 -0.98
C GLN A 65 1.36 -3.64 -0.05
N SER A 66 1.36 -2.31 -0.08
CA SER A 66 0.40 -1.48 0.69
C SER A 66 -0.94 -1.28 -0.03
N GLY A 67 -1.14 -1.88 -1.21
CA GLY A 67 -2.37 -1.74 -1.99
C GLY A 67 -2.52 -0.38 -2.69
N CYS A 68 -1.41 0.35 -2.83
CA CYS A 68 -1.39 1.58 -3.61
C CYS A 68 -1.60 1.22 -5.09
N PRO A 69 -2.52 1.90 -5.79
CA PRO A 69 -2.93 1.50 -7.12
C PRO A 69 -1.80 1.77 -8.11
N SER A 70 -1.04 0.73 -8.45
CA SER A 70 0.15 0.86 -9.30
C SER A 70 -0.14 1.44 -10.68
N THR A 71 -1.34 1.30 -11.23
CA THR A 71 -1.74 1.91 -12.51
C THR A 71 -3.27 1.92 -12.67
N TYR A 72 -4.01 2.70 -11.86
CA TYR A 72 -5.22 3.31 -12.45
C TYR A 72 -4.69 4.36 -13.42
N GLY A 73 -4.66 3.99 -14.71
CA GLY A 73 -4.04 4.78 -15.78
C GLY A 73 -4.44 6.25 -15.68
N ARG A 74 -3.45 7.15 -15.80
CA ARG A 74 -3.62 8.62 -15.84
C ARG A 74 -4.97 9.06 -15.29
N MET A 75 -5.11 9.07 -13.96
CA MET A 75 -6.25 9.76 -13.37
C MET A 75 -6.26 11.16 -13.97
N PRO A 76 -7.37 11.59 -14.61
CA PRO A 76 -7.43 12.93 -15.18
C PRO A 76 -7.07 13.92 -14.06
N LYS A 77 -6.28 14.95 -14.38
CA LYS A 77 -5.82 15.96 -13.42
C LYS A 77 -6.96 16.59 -12.60
N TYR A 78 -8.20 16.45 -13.08
CA TYR A 78 -9.42 16.70 -12.36
C TYR A 78 -10.27 15.43 -12.38
N VAL A 79 -10.48 14.84 -11.21
CA VAL A 79 -11.66 14.03 -10.96
C VAL A 79 -12.64 15.00 -10.33
N GLU A 80 -13.75 15.29 -11.03
CA GLU A 80 -14.85 16.01 -10.40
C GLU A 80 -15.26 15.18 -9.18
N GLY A 81 -15.04 15.74 -7.98
CA GLY A 81 -15.32 15.02 -6.76
C GLY A 81 -16.77 14.54 -6.78
N ASP A 82 -17.03 13.39 -6.19
CA ASP A 82 -18.36 12.86 -5.89
C ASP A 82 -19.09 13.70 -4.82
N LEU A 83 -18.71 14.97 -4.65
CA LEU A 83 -19.61 16.06 -4.29
C LEU A 83 -20.74 16.10 -5.31
N LYS A 84 -21.65 15.13 -5.16
CA LYS A 84 -22.89 15.01 -5.89
C LYS A 84 -23.53 16.39 -5.92
N GLN A 85 -24.19 16.69 -7.03
CA GLN A 85 -25.34 17.59 -7.11
C GLN A 85 -26.51 17.14 -6.20
N GLY A 86 -26.22 16.63 -5.01
CA GLY A 86 -27.12 15.90 -4.12
C GLY A 86 -27.06 16.40 -2.67
N TYR A 87 -26.31 17.46 -2.37
CA TYR A 87 -26.54 18.22 -1.14
C TYR A 87 -27.74 19.13 -1.38
N LEU A 88 -28.93 18.57 -1.19
CA LEU A 88 -30.14 19.37 -1.05
C LEU A 88 -29.90 20.37 0.08
N SER A 89 -30.14 21.64 -0.22
CA SER A 89 -30.17 22.70 0.79
C SER A 89 -31.12 22.33 1.92
N ARG A 90 -30.93 22.93 3.10
CA ARG A 90 -31.77 22.68 4.29
C ARG A 90 -33.27 22.84 3.97
N GLN A 91 -33.61 23.74 3.04
CA GLN A 91 -34.98 23.98 2.56
C GLN A 91 -35.51 22.82 1.71
N GLU A 92 -34.67 22.28 0.83
CA GLU A 92 -35.01 21.14 -0.03
C GLU A 92 -35.11 19.84 0.76
N MET A 93 -34.30 19.66 1.81
CA MET A 93 -34.47 18.58 2.78
C MET A 93 -35.81 18.69 3.52
N GLN A 94 -36.15 19.89 4.03
CA GLN A 94 -37.43 20.11 4.72
C GLN A 94 -38.64 19.84 3.80
N LYS A 95 -38.60 20.27 2.53
CA LYS A 95 -39.65 19.95 1.55
C LYS A 95 -39.82 18.45 1.33
N LYS A 96 -38.73 17.68 1.28
CA LYS A 96 -38.80 16.22 1.17
C LYS A 96 -39.37 15.56 2.42
N THR A 97 -39.02 16.05 3.60
CA THR A 97 -39.46 15.46 4.88
C THR A 97 -40.93 15.78 5.18
N TYR A 98 -41.41 16.99 4.89
CA TYR A 98 -42.78 17.41 5.18
C TYR A 98 -43.76 17.22 4.02
N GLY A 99 -43.27 17.00 2.79
CA GLY A 99 -44.09 16.73 1.61
C GLY A 99 -44.71 15.33 1.55
N PHE A 100 -44.42 14.45 2.51
CA PHE A 100 -44.94 13.08 2.56
C PHE A 100 -46.09 12.89 3.58
N GLN A 101 -46.51 13.96 4.28
CA GLN A 101 -47.45 13.86 5.41
C GLN A 101 -48.82 14.54 5.16
N THR A 102 -49.23 14.68 3.90
CA THR A 102 -50.60 15.07 3.54
C THR A 102 -51.28 13.99 2.71
N LEU A 103 -51.54 12.83 3.33
CA LEU A 103 -52.58 11.89 2.94
C LEU A 103 -53.08 11.20 4.21
N LEU A 104 -54.04 11.84 4.88
CA LEU A 104 -55.18 11.28 5.60
C LEU A 104 -56.09 12.43 6.04
#